data_AF-A0A317DNT1-F1
#
_entry.id   AF-A0A317DNT1-F1
#
_cell.length_a   1.000
_cell.length_b   1.000
_cell.length_c   1.000
_cell.angle_alpha   90.00
_cell.angle_beta   90.00
_cell.angle_gamma   90.00
#
_symmetry.space_group_name_H-M   'P 1'
#
loop_
_entity.id
_entity.type
_entity.pdbx_description
1 polymer ?
#
loop_
_entity_poly.entity_id
_entity_poly.type
_entity_poly.pdbx_seq_one_letter_code
_entity_poly.pdbx_strand_id
1 'polypeptide(L)' 'MSDRELYCDSCEGVVPFEAPPCADGHGVDCPELVCTGCGAAVLIATFTFRAPRLASRRRVTPHRRAA' A
#
# COMPACT_ATOMS: atom_id res chain seq x y z
N MET A 1 -1.38 -11.76 -13.03
CA MET A 1 -1.38 -12.22 -11.64
C MET A 1 -0.11 -11.67 -11.03
N SER A 2 -0.20 -10.89 -9.95
CA SER A 2 0.99 -10.32 -9.31
C SER A 2 1.51 -11.33 -8.30
N ASP A 3 2.73 -11.82 -8.48
CA ASP A 3 3.40 -12.71 -7.55
C ASP A 3 4.26 -11.92 -6.54
N ARG A 4 4.29 -12.37 -5.27
CA ARG A 4 5.08 -11.80 -4.17
C ARG A 4 5.70 -12.92 -3.34
N GLU A 5 6.98 -12.79 -3.01
CA GLU A 5 7.67 -13.73 -2.13
C GLU A 5 7.38 -13.39 -0.66
N LEU A 6 6.76 -14.34 0.06
CA LEU A 6 6.39 -14.19 1.47
C LEU A 6 6.65 -15.49 2.22
N TYR A 7 6.87 -15.39 3.54
CA TYR A 7 6.94 -16.57 4.39
C TYR A 7 5.55 -17.19 4.57
N CYS A 8 5.44 -18.50 4.32
CA CYS A 8 4.24 -19.27 4.58
C CYS A 8 4.47 -20.17 5.78
N ASP A 9 3.66 -20.03 6.83
CA ASP A 9 3.76 -20.86 8.03
C ASP A 9 3.47 -22.35 7.74
N SER A 10 2.62 -22.65 6.76
CA SER A 10 2.30 -24.04 6.37
C SER A 10 3.38 -24.70 5.52
N CYS A 11 4.16 -23.92 4.76
CA CYS A 11 5.29 -24.43 3.98
C CYS A 11 6.62 -24.30 4.74
N GLU A 12 6.60 -23.58 5.86
CA GLU A 12 7.75 -23.26 6.70
C GLU A 12 8.90 -22.58 5.92
N GLY A 13 8.56 -21.74 4.93
CA GLY A 13 9.55 -21.15 4.03
C GLY A 13 9.04 -19.96 3.24
N VAL A 14 9.97 -19.27 2.57
CA VAL A 14 9.65 -18.20 1.62
C VAL A 14 9.20 -18.84 0.31
N VAL A 15 7.98 -18.52 -0.09
CA VAL A 15 7.33 -19.06 -1.29
C VAL A 15 6.60 -17.96 -2.05
N PRO A 16 6.30 -18.18 -3.34
CA PRO A 16 5.48 -17.25 -4.11
C PRO A 16 4.03 -17.26 -3.63
N PHE A 17 3.45 -16.07 -3.52
CA PHE A 17 2.03 -15.85 -3.30
C PHE A 17 1.44 -15.09 -4.48
N GLU A 18 0.24 -15.44 -4.91
CA GLU A 18 -0.47 -14.75 -5.98
C GLU A 18 -1.75 -14.09 -5.48
N ALA A 19 -2.06 -12.92 -6.02
CA ALA A 19 -3.36 -12.29 -5.83
C ALA A 19 -4.41 -13.00 -6.73
N PRO A 20 -5.48 -13.58 -6.15
CA PRO A 20 -6.57 -14.12 -6.95
C PRO A 20 -7.31 -12.97 -7.68
N PRO A 21 -8.07 -13.27 -8.75
CA PRO A 21 -8.91 -12.27 -9.41
C PRO A 21 -9.89 -11.66 -8.41
N CYS A 22 -9.64 -10.41 -8.03
CA CYS A 22 -10.44 -9.69 -7.05
C CYS A 22 -11.59 -8.92 -7.71
N ALA A 23 -12.81 -9.12 -7.23
CA ALA A 23 -14.00 -8.41 -7.74
C ALA A 23 -14.00 -6.92 -7.37
N ASP A 24 -13.29 -6.55 -6.30
CA ASP A 24 -13.20 -5.17 -5.81
C ASP A 24 -12.29 -4.27 -6.66
N GLY A 25 -11.61 -4.83 -7.66
CA GLY A 25 -10.83 -4.06 -8.62
C GLY A 25 -9.48 -3.55 -8.12
N HIS A 26 -8.93 -4.16 -7.05
CA HIS A 26 -7.61 -3.81 -6.51
C HIS A 26 -6.44 -4.22 -7.42
N GLY A 27 -6.68 -5.06 -8.43
CA GLY A 27 -5.66 -5.46 -9.41
C GLY A 27 -4.43 -6.09 -8.75
N VAL A 28 -3.25 -5.53 -9.02
CA VAL A 28 -1.96 -6.01 -8.47
C VAL A 28 -1.75 -5.66 -6.99
N ASP A 29 -2.52 -4.69 -6.48
CA ASP A 29 -2.45 -4.21 -5.11
C ASP A 29 -3.50 -4.88 -4.21
N CYS A 30 -4.08 -6.00 -4.66
CA CYS A 30 -5.03 -6.76 -3.86
C CYS A 30 -4.41 -7.16 -2.52
N PRO A 31 -5.07 -6.89 -1.38
CA PRO A 31 -4.58 -7.29 -0.07
C PRO A 31 -4.67 -8.81 0.14
N GLU A 32 -5.49 -9.50 -0.66
CA GLU A 32 -5.65 -10.95 -0.59
C GLU A 32 -4.59 -11.66 -1.42
N LEU A 33 -3.82 -12.53 -0.78
CA LEU A 33 -2.74 -13.29 -1.39
C LEU A 33 -2.84 -14.77 -1.02
N VAL A 34 -2.60 -15.65 -1.99
CA VAL A 34 -2.67 -17.10 -1.82
C VAL A 34 -1.31 -17.74 -2.13
N CYS A 35 -0.82 -18.56 -1.22
CA CYS A 35 0.41 -19.34 -1.39
C CYS A 35 0.25 -20.31 -2.57
N THR A 36 1.14 -20.23 -3.56
CA THR A 36 1.08 -21.11 -4.74
C THR A 36 1.50 -22.55 -4.44
N GLY A 37 2.18 -22.78 -3.31
CA GLY A 37 2.63 -24.12 -2.88
C GLY A 37 1.55 -24.91 -2.15
N CYS A 38 0.87 -24.31 -1.15
CA CYS A 38 -0.07 -25.03 -0.28
C CYS A 38 -1.50 -24.46 -0.28
N GLY A 39 -1.76 -23.32 -0.94
CA GLY A 39 -3.08 -22.71 -0.99
C GLY A 39 -3.50 -21.92 0.26
N ALA A 40 -2.60 -21.69 1.22
CA ALA A 40 -2.89 -20.85 2.38
C ALA A 40 -3.12 -19.39 1.95
N ALA A 41 -4.12 -18.72 2.53
CA ALA A 41 -4.47 -17.34 2.22
C ALA A 41 -4.05 -16.38 3.34
N VAL A 42 -3.51 -15.22 2.96
CA VAL A 42 -3.12 -14.15 3.89
C VAL A 42 -3.69 -12.81 3.41
N LEU A 43 -4.00 -11.93 4.37
CA LEU A 43 -4.45 -10.56 4.13
C LEU A 43 -3.36 -9.58 4.53
N ILE A 44 -2.79 -8.86 3.58
CA ILE A 44 -1.82 -7.79 3.83
C ILE A 44 -2.51 -6.44 3.59
N ALA A 45 -3.03 -5.85 4.66
CA ALA A 45 -3.66 -4.54 4.60
C ALA A 45 -2.62 -3.44 4.31
N THR A 46 -2.62 -2.92 3.07
CA THR A 46 -1.81 -1.77 2.68
C THR A 46 -2.55 -0.49 3.04
N PHE A 47 -2.21 0.11 4.19
CA PHE A 47 -2.76 1.41 4.58
C PHE A 47 -2.02 2.55 3.86
N THR A 48 -2.75 3.32 3.05
CA THR A 48 -2.20 4.57 2.47
C THR A 48 -2.55 5.75 3.38
N PHE A 49 -1.53 6.42 3.91
CA PHE A 49 -1.71 7.64 4.69
C PHE A 49 -1.47 8.86 3.81
N ARG A 50 -2.36 9.85 3.89
CA ARG A 50 -2.17 11.13 3.21
C ARG A 50 -1.15 11.96 3.99
N ALA A 51 -0.07 12.39 3.32
CA ALA A 51 0.91 13.26 3.93
C ALA A 51 0.25 14.57 4.45
N PRO A 52 0.51 14.99 5.69
CA PRO A 52 -0.02 16.24 6.21
C PRO A 52 0.57 17.41 5.43
N ARG A 53 -0.30 18.32 4.97
CA ARG A 53 0.15 19.56 4.32
C ARG A 53 0.60 20.53 5.41
N LEU A 54 1.91 20.81 5.48
CA LEU A 54 2.42 21.93 6.26
C LEU A 54 1.81 23.21 5.68
N ALA A 55 0.99 23.91 6.47
CA ALA A 55 0.42 25.19 6.07
C ALA A 55 1.58 26.15 5.77
N SER A 56 1.73 26.55 4.51
CA SER A 56 2.70 27.57 4.15
C SER A 56 2.25 28.86 4.83
N ARG A 57 2.97 29.29 5.87
CA ARG A 57 2.78 30.61 6.46
C ARG A 57 3.12 31.62 5.37
N ARG A 58 2.09 32.12 4.68
CA ARG A 58 2.19 33.22 3.74
C ARG A 58 2.82 34.39 4.51
N ARG A 59 4.10 34.68 4.26
CA ARG A 59 4.75 35.88 4.80
C ARG A 59 3.97 37.07 4.25
N VAL A 60 3.18 37.69 5.10
CA VAL A 60 2.57 38.98 4.79
C VAL A 60 3.73 39.97 4.74
N THR A 61 4.17 40.33 3.54
CA THR A 61 5.09 41.46 3.36
C THR A 61 4.32 42.75 3.65
N PRO A 62 4.69 43.51 4.70
CA PRO A 62 4.03 44.78 4.96
C PRO A 62 4.38 45.74 3.82
N HIS A 63 3.37 46.13 3.04
CA HIS A 63 3.51 47.21 2.06
C HIS A 63 3.81 48.51 2.82
N ARG A 64 5.06 48.99 2.73
CA ARG A 64 5.40 50.35 3.15
C ARG A 64 4.70 51.32 2.19
N ARG A 65 3.74 52.10 2.71
CA ARG A 65 3.20 53.27 2.02
C ARG A 65 4.26 54.37 2.08
N ALA A 66 4.76 54.81 0.93
CA ALA A 66 5.53 56.04 0.82
C ALA A 66 4.55 57.21 0.71
N ALA A 67 4.81 58.27 1.48
CA ALA A 67 4.11 59.55 1.48
C ALA A 67 4.88 60.55 0.61
#